data_AF-A0A0M7IPW1-F1
#
_entry.id   AF-A0A0M7IPW1-F1
#
_cell.length_a   1.000
_cell.length_b   1.000
_cell.length_c   1.000
_cell.angle_alpha   90.00
_cell.angle_beta   90.00
_cell.angle_gamma   90.00
#
_symmetry.space_group_name_H-M   'P 1'
#
loop_
_entity.id
_entity.type
_entity.pdbx_description
1 polymer ?
#
loop_
_entity_poly.entity_id
_entity_poly.type
_entity_poly.pdbx_seq_one_letter_code
_entity_poly.pdbx_strand_id
1 'polypeptide(L)'
;MIMESVVVKFKIQHLQAAVALVLASFQPQPKAVACQPTIVERVYEMGSRVNKTDISELTVALNDVAEELRSSRIELARYADSDFSGAIKVASDIRNHTIHVAGIAESFVLMLPEKNIIQSYDRNSVEFAFFKAIKMVSLATKNYLSLIDQITRTTEVRDSGINLSAMNHLLDSGDRAAAKWR
;
A
#
# COMPACT_ATOMS: atom_id res chain seq x y z
N MET A 1 26.02 -4.62 0.22
CA MET A 1 25.09 -5.40 1.07
C MET A 1 23.71 -4.71 1.17
N ILE A 2 23.24 -4.06 0.10
CA ILE A 2 21.98 -3.28 0.07
C ILE A 2 20.81 -4.11 -0.53
N MET A 3 21.11 -5.28 -1.07
CA MET A 3 20.22 -6.00 -1.99
C MET A 3 19.18 -6.91 -1.30
N GLU A 4 19.34 -7.21 0.00
CA GLU A 4 18.38 -8.02 0.76
C GLU A 4 17.34 -7.17 1.52
N SER A 5 17.61 -5.89 1.82
CA SER A 5 16.65 -5.06 2.56
C SER A 5 15.46 -4.61 1.71
N VAL A 6 15.62 -4.52 0.39
CA VAL A 6 14.56 -3.97 -0.48
C VAL A 6 13.57 -5.03 -0.98
N VAL A 7 13.87 -6.34 -0.83
CA VAL A 7 12.88 -7.40 -1.06
C VAL A 7 12.00 -7.52 0.19
N VAL A 8 11.20 -6.48 0.43
CA VAL A 8 10.31 -6.42 1.59
C VAL A 8 9.13 -7.35 1.37
N LYS A 9 9.17 -8.53 2.01
CA LYS A 9 8.01 -9.40 2.14
C LYS A 9 7.07 -8.82 3.20
N PHE A 10 6.15 -7.97 2.76
CA PHE A 10 5.10 -7.45 3.63
C PHE A 10 4.30 -8.60 4.26
N LYS A 11 4.19 -8.61 5.59
CA LYS A 11 3.51 -9.67 6.37
C LYS A 11 1.99 -9.68 6.22
N ILE A 12 1.42 -8.81 5.39
CA ILE A 12 -0.02 -8.67 5.18
C ILE A 12 -0.71 -9.99 4.78
N GLN A 13 0.00 -10.89 4.09
CA GLN A 13 -0.52 -12.22 3.71
C GLN A 13 -0.86 -13.07 4.95
N HIS A 14 -0.07 -12.97 6.01
CA HIS A 14 -0.29 -13.70 7.26
C HIS A 14 -1.47 -13.12 8.06
N LEU A 15 -1.82 -11.86 7.82
CA LEU A 15 -2.92 -11.19 8.50
C LEU A 15 -4.28 -11.40 7.80
N GLN A 16 -4.29 -11.93 6.58
CA GLN A 16 -5.49 -11.98 5.74
C GLN A 16 -6.67 -12.73 6.39
N ALA A 17 -6.43 -13.93 6.92
CA ALA A 17 -7.48 -14.71 7.55
C ALA A 17 -8.01 -14.05 8.83
N ALA A 18 -7.11 -13.49 9.66
CA ALA A 18 -7.48 -12.80 10.88
C ALA A 18 -8.32 -11.55 10.59
N VAL A 19 -7.87 -10.70 9.65
CA VAL A 19 -8.59 -9.48 9.26
C VAL A 19 -9.97 -9.82 8.67
N ALA A 20 -10.07 -10.84 7.83
CA ALA A 20 -11.35 -11.27 7.27
C ALA A 20 -12.32 -11.76 8.36
N LEU A 21 -11.84 -12.48 9.37
CA LEU A 21 -12.65 -12.97 10.48
C LEU A 21 -13.18 -11.81 11.35
N VAL A 22 -12.32 -10.83 11.67
CA VAL A 22 -12.73 -9.62 12.41
C VAL A 22 -13.72 -8.78 11.59
N LEU A 23 -13.52 -8.64 10.28
CA LEU A 23 -14.49 -7.90 9.44
C LEU A 23 -15.85 -8.60 9.39
N ALA A 24 -15.86 -9.94 9.33
CA ALA A 24 -17.08 -10.71 9.35
C ALA A 24 -17.84 -10.60 10.68
N SER A 25 -17.18 -10.28 11.81
CA SER A 25 -17.86 -10.07 13.10
C SER A 25 -18.67 -8.78 13.13
N PHE A 26 -18.29 -7.77 12.33
CA PHE A 26 -18.97 -6.47 12.32
C PHE A 26 -20.21 -6.44 11.44
N GLN A 27 -20.22 -7.20 10.34
CA GLN A 27 -21.38 -7.30 9.47
C GLN A 27 -21.30 -8.57 8.62
N PRO A 28 -22.34 -9.43 8.62
CA PRO A 28 -22.44 -10.47 7.61
C PRO A 28 -22.62 -9.81 6.25
N GLN A 29 -21.77 -10.16 5.26
CA GLN A 29 -21.83 -9.53 3.94
C GLN A 29 -23.22 -9.75 3.31
N PRO A 30 -24.02 -8.70 3.04
CA PRO A 30 -25.43 -8.84 2.67
C PRO A 30 -25.64 -9.65 1.38
N LYS A 31 -24.68 -9.60 0.44
CA LYS A 31 -24.72 -10.41 -0.79
C LYS A 31 -24.26 -11.86 -0.58
N ALA A 32 -23.39 -12.13 0.40
CA ALA A 32 -22.92 -13.48 0.69
C ALA A 32 -24.00 -14.30 1.43
N VAL A 33 -24.78 -13.66 2.31
CA VAL A 33 -25.90 -14.29 3.04
C VAL A 33 -26.92 -14.89 2.07
N ALA A 34 -27.16 -14.23 0.92
CA ALA A 34 -28.09 -14.71 -0.10
C ALA A 34 -27.57 -15.92 -0.89
N CYS A 35 -26.24 -16.07 -1.04
CA CYS A 35 -25.64 -17.14 -1.84
C CYS A 35 -25.29 -18.40 -1.02
N GLN A 36 -24.83 -18.24 0.22
CA GLN A 36 -24.41 -19.35 1.09
C GLN A 36 -24.71 -19.06 2.58
N PRO A 37 -25.99 -19.07 2.98
CA PRO A 37 -26.43 -18.61 4.30
C PRO A 37 -25.76 -19.36 5.47
N THR A 38 -25.64 -20.69 5.38
CA THR A 38 -25.05 -21.53 6.44
C THR A 38 -23.56 -21.27 6.67
N ILE A 39 -22.82 -20.94 5.62
CA ILE A 39 -21.38 -20.65 5.73
C ILE A 39 -21.19 -19.26 6.33
N VAL A 40 -21.97 -18.28 5.87
CA VAL A 40 -21.90 -16.90 6.38
C VAL A 40 -22.30 -16.83 7.85
N GLU A 41 -23.34 -17.58 8.25
CA GLU A 41 -23.76 -17.69 9.65
C GLU A 41 -22.65 -18.26 10.54
N ARG A 42 -22.00 -19.37 10.13
CA ARG A 42 -20.86 -19.94 10.89
C ARG A 42 -19.67 -18.99 10.98
N VAL A 43 -19.34 -18.28 9.91
CA VAL A 43 -18.23 -17.30 9.92
C VAL A 43 -18.58 -16.12 10.83
N TYR A 44 -19.84 -15.68 10.84
CA TYR A 44 -20.33 -14.66 11.75
C TYR A 44 -20.29 -15.13 13.22
N GLU A 45 -20.70 -16.37 13.51
CA GLU A 45 -20.58 -16.97 14.84
C GLU A 45 -19.13 -17.12 15.30
N MET A 46 -18.21 -17.42 14.39
CA MET A 46 -16.78 -17.44 14.71
C MET A 46 -16.24 -16.02 14.94
N GLY A 47 -16.67 -15.05 14.14
CA GLY A 47 -16.31 -13.65 14.29
C GLY A 47 -16.84 -13.02 15.57
N SER A 48 -18.05 -13.36 16.01
CA SER A 48 -18.65 -12.82 17.24
C SER A 48 -17.90 -13.22 18.52
N ARG A 49 -16.98 -14.18 18.43
CA ARG A 49 -16.09 -14.61 19.52
C ARG A 49 -14.75 -13.87 19.56
N VAL A 50 -14.47 -13.01 18.58
CA VAL A 50 -13.24 -12.20 18.56
C VAL A 50 -13.27 -11.20 19.70
N ASN A 51 -12.23 -11.19 20.54
CA ASN A 51 -12.12 -10.26 21.65
C ASN A 51 -11.60 -8.89 21.16
N LYS A 52 -11.98 -7.80 21.86
CA LYS A 52 -11.47 -6.45 21.60
C LYS A 52 -9.94 -6.36 21.69
N THR A 53 -9.32 -7.19 22.53
CA THR A 53 -7.85 -7.31 22.61
C THR A 53 -7.26 -7.78 21.29
N ASP A 54 -7.84 -8.82 20.68
CA ASP A 54 -7.38 -9.37 19.39
C ASP A 54 -7.54 -8.33 18.27
N ILE A 55 -8.63 -7.57 18.28
CA ILE A 55 -8.86 -6.47 17.33
C ILE A 55 -7.80 -5.38 17.51
N SER A 56 -7.42 -5.05 18.74
CA SER A 56 -6.38 -4.07 19.03
C SER A 56 -5.00 -4.55 18.55
N GLU A 57 -4.63 -5.80 18.83
CA GLU A 57 -3.36 -6.38 18.37
C GLU A 57 -3.28 -6.41 16.85
N LEU A 58 -4.37 -6.80 16.18
CA LEU A 58 -4.45 -6.81 14.73
C LEU A 58 -4.41 -5.39 14.14
N THR A 59 -4.99 -4.41 14.85
CA THR A 59 -4.91 -2.99 14.47
C THR A 59 -3.46 -2.49 14.52
N VAL A 60 -2.70 -2.86 15.55
CA VAL A 60 -1.26 -2.54 15.64
C VAL A 60 -0.50 -3.17 14.49
N ALA A 61 -0.70 -4.47 14.24
CA ALA A 61 -0.04 -5.17 13.14
C ALA A 61 -0.34 -4.55 11.76
N LEU A 62 -1.57 -4.08 11.53
CA LEU A 62 -1.94 -3.37 10.30
C LEU A 62 -1.25 -2.01 10.19
N ASN A 63 -1.13 -1.27 11.31
CA ASN A 63 -0.40 0.00 11.31
C ASN A 63 1.09 -0.20 11.05
N ASP A 64 1.70 -1.25 11.60
CA ASP A 64 3.09 -1.60 11.34
C ASP A 64 3.32 -1.88 9.86
N VAL A 65 2.43 -2.67 9.22
CA VAL A 65 2.49 -2.90 7.76
C VAL A 65 2.35 -1.60 6.97
N ALA A 66 1.44 -0.69 7.38
CA ALA A 66 1.30 0.59 6.72
C ALA A 66 2.57 1.45 6.84
N GLU A 67 3.27 1.37 7.97
CA GLU A 67 4.51 2.12 8.20
C GLU A 67 5.71 1.51 7.47
N GLU A 68 5.80 0.19 7.41
CA GLU A 68 6.76 -0.54 6.56
C GLU A 68 6.58 -0.10 5.09
N LEU A 69 5.35 -0.09 4.57
CA LEU A 69 5.04 0.37 3.21
C LEU A 69 5.47 1.82 2.95
N ARG A 70 5.23 2.72 3.91
CA ARG A 70 5.67 4.13 3.80
C ARG A 70 7.19 4.25 3.80
N SER A 71 7.86 3.52 4.69
CA SER A 71 9.31 3.52 4.79
C SER A 71 9.95 2.99 3.50
N SER A 72 9.48 1.86 2.98
CA SER A 72 9.93 1.28 1.71
C SER A 72 9.70 2.22 0.54
N ARG A 73 8.60 2.98 0.53
CA ARG A 73 8.35 4.01 -0.50
C ARG A 73 9.39 5.13 -0.42
N ILE A 74 9.70 5.62 0.77
CA ILE A 74 10.69 6.69 0.96
C ILE A 74 12.09 6.20 0.54
N GLU A 75 12.46 4.98 0.92
CA GLU A 75 13.73 4.37 0.55
C GLU A 75 13.85 4.19 -0.96
N LEU A 76 12.81 3.65 -1.61
CA LEU A 76 12.80 3.49 -3.07
C LEU A 76 12.88 4.84 -3.80
N ALA A 77 12.21 5.87 -3.29
CA ALA A 77 12.29 7.21 -3.86
C ALA A 77 13.71 7.79 -3.76
N ARG A 78 14.33 7.71 -2.57
CA ARG A 78 15.73 8.15 -2.38
C ARG A 78 16.69 7.36 -3.25
N TYR A 79 16.46 6.05 -3.39
CA TYR A 79 17.29 5.22 -4.23
C TYR A 79 17.16 5.61 -5.70
N ALA A 80 15.95 5.90 -6.18
CA ALA A 80 15.71 6.42 -7.53
C ALA A 80 16.40 7.76 -7.79
N ASP A 81 16.51 8.63 -6.77
CA ASP A 81 17.26 9.89 -6.88
C ASP A 81 18.77 9.68 -7.00
N SER A 82 19.32 8.64 -6.35
CA SER A 82 20.76 8.34 -6.32
C SER A 82 21.27 7.44 -7.45
N ASP A 83 20.54 6.37 -7.77
CA ASP A 83 20.82 5.40 -8.82
C ASP A 83 19.50 4.95 -9.44
N PHE A 84 19.05 5.71 -10.43
CA PHE A 84 17.79 5.46 -11.10
C PHE A 84 17.80 4.11 -11.85
N SER A 85 18.94 3.69 -12.43
CA SER A 85 19.03 2.43 -13.18
C SER A 85 18.90 1.23 -12.24
N GLY A 86 19.60 1.28 -11.10
CA GLY A 86 19.43 0.31 -10.02
C GLY A 86 18.00 0.28 -9.48
N ALA A 87 17.37 1.44 -9.32
CA ALA A 87 16.00 1.55 -8.84
C ALA A 87 14.96 0.94 -9.80
N ILE A 88 15.18 0.98 -11.12
CA ILE A 88 14.32 0.29 -12.10
C ILE A 88 14.29 -1.20 -11.86
N LYS A 89 15.48 -1.81 -11.72
CA LYS A 89 15.61 -3.25 -11.53
C LYS A 89 14.89 -3.67 -10.26
N VAL A 90 15.16 -2.98 -9.16
CA VAL A 90 14.51 -3.23 -7.87
C VAL A 90 13.00 -3.04 -7.94
N ALA A 91 12.52 -1.94 -8.52
CA ALA A 91 11.10 -1.66 -8.68
C ALA A 91 10.39 -2.73 -9.54
N SER A 92 11.05 -3.20 -10.59
CA SER A 92 10.54 -4.30 -11.44
C SER A 92 10.46 -5.61 -10.67
N ASP A 93 11.50 -5.95 -9.89
CA ASP A 93 11.57 -7.19 -9.12
C ASP A 93 10.48 -7.27 -8.04
N ILE A 94 10.16 -6.14 -7.39
CA ILE A 94 9.16 -6.07 -6.30
C ILE A 94 7.74 -5.78 -6.80
N ARG A 95 7.55 -5.47 -8.08
CA ARG A 95 6.26 -5.05 -8.66
C ARG A 95 5.17 -6.08 -8.43
N ASN A 96 5.43 -7.34 -8.79
CA ASN A 96 4.45 -8.42 -8.68
C ASN A 96 4.02 -8.67 -7.23
N HIS A 97 4.97 -8.62 -6.30
CA HIS A 97 4.67 -8.75 -4.86
C HIS A 97 3.82 -7.58 -4.37
N THR A 98 4.13 -6.35 -4.80
CA THR A 98 3.37 -5.16 -4.42
C THR A 98 1.95 -5.18 -5.00
N ILE A 99 1.76 -5.67 -6.23
CA ILE A 99 0.44 -5.88 -6.82
C ILE A 99 -0.37 -6.88 -5.97
N HIS A 100 0.23 -7.98 -5.54
CA HIS A 100 -0.45 -8.96 -4.69
C HIS A 100 -0.86 -8.35 -3.34
N VAL A 101 0.03 -7.58 -2.71
CA VAL A 101 -0.26 -6.84 -1.47
C VAL A 101 -1.38 -5.82 -1.68
N ALA A 102 -1.40 -5.13 -2.82
CA ALA A 102 -2.50 -4.23 -3.19
C ALA A 102 -3.83 -4.97 -3.33
N GLY A 103 -3.82 -6.15 -3.96
CA GLY A 103 -5.00 -7.01 -4.06
C GLY A 103 -5.56 -7.39 -2.69
N ILE A 104 -4.70 -7.79 -1.74
CA ILE A 104 -5.12 -8.09 -0.36
C ILE A 104 -5.67 -6.85 0.33
N ALA A 105 -4.97 -5.72 0.27
CA ALA A 105 -5.41 -4.49 0.93
C ALA A 105 -6.76 -3.98 0.38
N GLU A 106 -6.97 -4.06 -0.93
CA GLU A 106 -8.28 -3.72 -1.52
C GLU A 106 -9.36 -4.73 -1.12
N SER A 107 -9.03 -6.01 -1.00
CA SER A 107 -9.99 -7.01 -0.50
C SER A 107 -10.51 -6.65 0.90
N PHE A 108 -9.64 -6.20 1.80
CA PHE A 108 -10.05 -5.72 3.12
C PHE A 108 -10.96 -4.51 3.03
N VAL A 109 -10.66 -3.57 2.14
CA VAL A 109 -11.48 -2.38 1.93
C VAL A 109 -12.88 -2.73 1.40
N LEU A 110 -12.99 -3.71 0.52
CA LEU A 110 -14.27 -4.20 0.00
C LEU A 110 -15.11 -4.92 1.06
N MET A 111 -14.45 -5.50 2.07
CA MET A 111 -15.09 -6.16 3.20
C MET A 111 -15.45 -5.21 4.36
N LEU A 112 -15.07 -3.92 4.28
CA LEU A 112 -15.45 -2.95 5.30
C LEU A 112 -16.97 -2.74 5.32
N PRO A 113 -17.55 -2.47 6.51
CA PRO A 113 -18.95 -2.11 6.63
C PRO A 113 -19.31 -0.85 5.84
N GLU A 114 -20.60 -0.66 5.59
CA GLU A 114 -21.09 0.55 4.94
C GLU A 114 -20.73 1.82 5.75
N LYS A 115 -20.61 2.95 5.05
CA LYS A 115 -20.12 4.21 5.65
C LYS A 115 -20.95 4.67 6.84
N ASN A 116 -22.27 4.51 6.79
CA ASN A 116 -23.20 4.81 7.87
C ASN A 116 -22.93 3.95 9.13
N ILE A 117 -22.58 2.67 8.94
CA ILE A 117 -22.23 1.75 10.04
C ILE A 117 -20.87 2.14 10.63
N ILE A 118 -19.86 2.42 9.80
CA ILE A 118 -18.57 2.89 10.30
C ILE A 118 -18.72 4.18 11.12
N GLN A 119 -19.59 5.09 10.68
CA GLN A 119 -19.84 6.37 11.33
C GLN A 119 -20.68 6.27 12.61
N SER A 120 -21.33 5.14 12.88
CA SER A 120 -22.07 4.95 14.14
C SER A 120 -21.17 4.54 15.31
N TYR A 121 -19.96 4.06 15.05
CA TYR A 121 -18.97 3.76 16.09
C TYR A 121 -18.32 5.02 16.65
N ASP A 122 -17.98 4.99 17.94
CA ASP A 122 -17.21 6.07 18.57
C ASP A 122 -15.81 6.18 17.92
N ARG A 123 -15.31 7.39 17.76
CA ARG A 123 -14.01 7.68 17.14
C ARG A 123 -12.83 7.09 17.92
N ASN A 124 -13.02 6.89 19.23
CA ASN A 124 -12.02 6.29 20.12
C ASN A 124 -12.23 4.77 20.31
N SER A 125 -13.19 4.17 19.62
CA SER A 125 -13.43 2.73 19.70
C SER A 125 -12.35 1.93 18.98
N VAL A 126 -12.13 0.71 19.43
CA VAL A 126 -11.15 -0.22 18.85
C VAL A 126 -11.59 -0.60 17.43
N GLU A 127 -12.89 -0.70 17.22
CA GLU A 127 -13.56 -0.97 15.96
C GLU A 127 -13.27 0.13 14.92
N PHE A 128 -13.44 1.40 15.31
CA PHE A 128 -13.12 2.53 14.44
C PHE A 128 -11.62 2.63 14.13
N ALA A 129 -10.76 2.37 15.12
CA ALA A 129 -9.32 2.31 14.93
C ALA A 129 -8.91 1.21 13.93
N PHE A 130 -9.56 0.05 14.00
CA PHE A 130 -9.35 -1.06 13.07
C PHE A 130 -9.74 -0.70 11.63
N PHE A 131 -10.93 -0.10 11.42
CA PHE A 131 -11.36 0.37 10.09
C PHE A 131 -10.39 1.40 9.51
N LYS A 132 -9.89 2.30 10.36
CA LYS A 132 -8.89 3.30 9.98
C LYS A 132 -7.57 2.64 9.57
N ALA A 133 -7.08 1.65 10.33
CA ALA A 133 -5.85 0.94 10.01
C ALA A 133 -5.92 0.24 8.64
N ILE A 134 -7.05 -0.42 8.34
CA ILE A 134 -7.29 -1.03 7.01
C ILE A 134 -7.19 0.01 5.89
N LYS A 135 -7.83 1.18 6.06
CA LYS A 135 -7.74 2.27 5.08
C LYS A 135 -6.31 2.80 4.92
N MET A 136 -5.55 2.88 6.01
CA MET A 136 -4.16 3.32 5.98
C MET A 136 -3.26 2.36 5.21
N VAL A 137 -3.46 1.05 5.35
CA VAL A 137 -2.73 0.02 4.58
C VAL A 137 -3.05 0.12 3.10
N SER A 138 -4.33 0.23 2.72
CA SER A 138 -4.75 0.41 1.31
C SER A 138 -4.12 1.65 0.69
N LEU A 139 -4.15 2.79 1.40
CA LEU A 139 -3.54 4.03 0.91
C LEU A 139 -2.02 3.93 0.77
N ALA A 140 -1.33 3.38 1.78
CA ALA A 140 0.12 3.20 1.74
C ALA A 140 0.53 2.29 0.57
N THR A 141 -0.22 1.20 0.35
CA THR A 141 0.04 0.27 -0.75
C THR A 141 -0.16 0.93 -2.11
N LYS A 142 -1.28 1.66 -2.31
CA LYS A 142 -1.54 2.41 -3.55
C LYS A 142 -0.44 3.42 -3.86
N ASN A 143 0.02 4.14 -2.83
CA ASN A 143 1.10 5.12 -2.98
C ASN A 143 2.43 4.47 -3.35
N TYR A 144 2.71 3.26 -2.82
CA TYR A 144 3.92 2.53 -3.15
C TYR A 144 3.88 1.95 -4.56
N LEU A 145 2.75 1.33 -4.94
CA LEU A 145 2.55 0.83 -6.30
C LEU A 145 2.64 1.96 -7.34
N SER A 146 2.05 3.13 -7.04
CA SER A 146 2.15 4.30 -7.90
C SER A 146 3.59 4.75 -8.12
N LEU A 147 4.45 4.70 -7.09
CA LEU A 147 5.87 5.01 -7.23
C LEU A 147 6.58 3.96 -8.11
N ILE A 148 6.31 2.67 -7.90
CA ILE A 148 6.87 1.59 -8.72
C ILE A 148 6.48 1.78 -10.20
N ASP A 149 5.21 2.06 -10.48
CA ASP A 149 4.75 2.31 -11.84
C ASP A 149 5.42 3.57 -12.43
N GLN A 150 5.59 4.65 -11.66
CA GLN A 150 6.33 5.84 -12.13
C GLN A 150 7.80 5.52 -12.46
N ILE A 151 8.49 4.76 -11.60
CA ILE A 151 9.89 4.37 -11.81
C ILE A 151 10.03 3.40 -12.98
N THR A 152 9.07 2.52 -13.23
CA THR A 152 9.16 1.48 -14.27
C THR A 152 8.54 1.90 -15.61
N ARG A 153 7.75 2.98 -15.65
CA ARG A 153 7.12 3.46 -16.88
C ARG A 153 8.15 3.94 -17.90
N THR A 154 8.19 3.30 -19.05
CA THR A 154 8.91 3.81 -20.21
C THR A 154 8.13 4.98 -20.81
N THR A 155 8.82 6.08 -21.07
CA THR A 155 8.28 7.25 -21.77
C THR A 155 9.18 7.54 -22.95
N GLU A 156 8.65 8.17 -24.00
CA GLU A 156 9.44 8.52 -25.20
C GLU A 156 10.68 9.35 -24.84
N VAL A 157 10.55 10.27 -23.87
CA VAL A 157 11.66 11.07 -23.33
C VAL A 157 12.72 10.18 -22.67
N ARG A 158 12.33 9.08 -22.03
CA ARG A 158 13.24 8.16 -21.35
C ARG A 158 13.92 7.18 -22.30
N ASP A 159 13.21 6.72 -23.33
CA ASP A 159 13.75 5.82 -24.35
C ASP A 159 14.62 6.56 -25.38
N SER A 160 14.56 7.90 -25.40
CA SER A 160 15.36 8.75 -26.30
C SER A 160 16.88 8.73 -26.01
N GLY A 161 17.32 8.14 -24.88
CA GLY A 161 18.72 8.13 -24.47
C GLY A 161 19.29 9.52 -24.12
N ILE A 162 18.43 10.54 -24.02
CA ILE A 162 18.83 11.89 -23.65
C ILE A 162 19.23 11.89 -22.17
N ASN A 163 20.53 12.02 -21.94
CA ASN A 163 21.10 12.08 -20.60
C ASN A 163 20.65 13.38 -19.91
N LEU A 164 19.88 13.25 -18.82
CA LEU A 164 19.39 14.39 -18.03
C LEU A 164 20.53 15.30 -17.54
N SER A 165 21.70 14.72 -17.25
CA SER A 165 22.91 15.47 -16.90
C SER A 165 23.42 16.31 -18.07
N ALA A 166 23.29 15.82 -19.31
CA ALA A 166 23.66 16.58 -20.50
C ALA A 166 22.66 17.70 -20.77
N MET A 167 21.36 17.48 -20.52
CA MET A 167 20.35 18.55 -20.58
C MET A 167 20.59 19.64 -19.54
N ASN A 168 20.89 19.28 -18.29
CA ASN A 168 21.21 20.24 -17.25
C ASN A 168 22.48 21.03 -17.58
N HIS A 169 23.50 20.37 -18.14
CA HIS A 169 24.69 21.05 -18.64
C HIS A 169 24.40 22.03 -19.78
N LEU A 170 23.51 21.64 -20.71
CA LEU A 170 23.07 22.49 -21.82
C LEU A 170 22.32 23.72 -21.31
N LEU A 171 21.40 23.53 -20.36
CA LEU A 171 20.62 24.61 -19.74
C LEU A 171 21.55 25.61 -19.03
N ASP A 172 22.45 25.12 -18.18
CA ASP A 172 23.43 25.92 -17.45
C ASP A 172 24.43 26.63 -18.39
N SER A 173 24.77 26.00 -19.53
CA SER A 173 25.56 26.67 -20.58
C SER A 173 24.78 27.79 -21.29
N GLY A 174 23.48 27.58 -21.53
CA GLY A 174 22.59 28.55 -22.16
C GLY A 174 22.36 29.77 -21.28
N ASP A 175 22.13 29.54 -19.98
CA ASP A 175 21.97 30.62 -19.00
C ASP A 175 23.24 31.46 -18.86
N ARG A 176 24.42 30.82 -18.84
CA ARG A 176 25.72 31.54 -18.86
C ARG A 176 25.94 32.32 -20.15
N ALA A 177 25.53 31.79 -21.30
CA ALA A 177 25.64 32.48 -22.58
C ALA A 177 24.69 33.69 -22.64
N ALA A 178 23.46 33.54 -22.19
CA ALA A 178 22.47 34.61 -22.11
C ALA A 178 22.89 35.72 -21.13
N ALA A 179 23.51 35.36 -20.00
CA ALA A 179 24.05 36.31 -19.04
C ALA A 179 25.23 37.13 -19.58
N LYS A 180 26.02 36.57 -20.52
CA LYS A 180 27.13 37.29 -21.20
C LYS A 180 26.66 38.27 -22.27
N TRP A 181 25.42 38.13 -22.74
CA TRP A 181 24.83 38.95 -23.80
C TRP A 181 23.89 40.04 -23.27
N ARG A 182 23.76 40.16 -21.94
CA ARG A 182 23.21 41.34 -21.25
C ARG A 182 24.33 42.29 -20.87
#